data_AF-A0A2V6GRK6-F1
#
_entry.id   AF-A0A2V6GRK6-F1
#
_cell.length_a   1.000
_cell.length_b   1.000
_cell.length_c   1.000
_cell.angle_alpha   90.00
_cell.angle_beta   90.00
_cell.angle_gamma   90.00
#
_symmetry.space_group_name_H-M   'P 1'
#
loop_
_entity.id
_entity.type
_entity.pdbx_description
1 polymer ?
#
loop_
_entity_poly.entity_id
_entity_poly.type
_entity_poly.pdbx_seq_one_letter_code
_entity_poly.pdbx_strand_id
1 'polypeptide(L)'
;MPTAPPSSDVAVEARVFWLRFQKEIAAALVIVILAIVGFAGYRFYTSRRNSTAAELLGNAKTPHDYQEVIERYAGTPAGASAYLLLAETQRDEKKFAQANSTLQMFVDKNPEHDFVPTARLAMAANLESMGKNDEALSIYQEVAAKYANTYNGPLALVSQVPLLKAKNRIDDARRVCEEVLTKYRVPGQQVEGTRDDRMETVWAGEAMRQLRSLKPPEQPKRGPAADNAPAKPPALLAAPTAGPLSPAAAPTPKARKPR
;
A
#
# COMPACT_ATOMS: atom_id res chain seq x y z
N MET A 1 -33.15 -55.00 -33.69
CA MET A 1 -32.08 -54.57 -34.61
C MET A 1 -31.57 -53.23 -34.12
N PRO A 2 -30.27 -53.04 -33.87
CA PRO A 2 -29.74 -51.72 -33.51
C PRO A 2 -29.73 -50.84 -34.77
N THR A 3 -30.58 -49.82 -34.81
CA THR A 3 -30.56 -48.77 -35.84
C THR A 3 -29.39 -47.83 -35.55
N ALA A 4 -28.39 -47.82 -36.42
CA ALA A 4 -27.29 -46.85 -36.37
C ALA A 4 -27.86 -45.42 -36.48
N PRO A 5 -27.34 -44.43 -35.72
CA PRO A 5 -27.76 -43.04 -35.87
C PRO A 5 -27.35 -42.51 -37.26
N PRO A 6 -28.12 -41.57 -37.84
CA PRO A 6 -27.79 -41.00 -39.14
C PRO A 6 -26.43 -40.31 -39.06
N SER A 7 -25.48 -40.79 -39.85
CA SER A 7 -24.21 -40.10 -40.08
C SER A 7 -24.51 -38.82 -40.87
N SER A 8 -24.73 -37.71 -40.18
CA SER A 8 -24.61 -36.38 -40.79
C SER A 8 -23.21 -36.32 -41.41
N ASP A 9 -23.14 -36.24 -42.72
CA ASP A 9 -21.88 -36.26 -43.46
C ASP A 9 -21.18 -34.92 -43.21
N VAL A 10 -20.38 -34.86 -42.14
CA VAL A 10 -19.71 -33.65 -41.61
C VAL A 10 -18.97 -32.90 -42.72
N ALA A 11 -18.47 -33.65 -43.72
CA ALA A 11 -17.81 -33.10 -44.90
C ALA A 11 -18.75 -32.28 -45.80
N VAL A 12 -20.02 -32.68 -45.94
CA VAL A 12 -21.04 -31.97 -46.72
C VAL A 12 -21.49 -30.72 -45.99
N GLU A 13 -21.74 -30.80 -44.68
CA GLU A 13 -22.10 -29.65 -43.85
C GLU A 13 -21.00 -28.59 -43.80
N ALA A 14 -19.74 -29.01 -43.69
CA ALA A 14 -18.58 -28.11 -43.76
C ALA A 14 -18.45 -27.39 -45.11
N ARG A 15 -18.74 -28.08 -46.23
CA ARG A 15 -18.72 -27.48 -47.57
C ARG A 15 -19.82 -26.43 -47.74
N VAL A 16 -21.04 -26.72 -47.25
CA VAL A 16 -22.17 -25.78 -47.30
C VAL A 16 -21.90 -24.56 -46.41
N PHE A 17 -21.37 -24.78 -45.20
CA PHE A 17 -20.96 -23.70 -44.30
C PHE A 17 -19.90 -22.79 -44.94
N TRP A 18 -18.84 -23.38 -45.49
CA TRP A 18 -17.77 -22.64 -46.15
C TRP A 18 -18.29 -21.77 -47.31
N LEU A 19 -19.09 -22.34 -48.21
CA LEU A 19 -19.64 -21.61 -49.36
C LEU A 19 -20.58 -20.47 -48.95
N ARG A 20 -21.37 -20.68 -47.88
CA ARG A 20 -22.29 -19.68 -47.35
C ARG A 20 -21.57 -18.53 -46.64
N PHE A 21 -20.55 -18.83 -45.84
CA PHE A 21 -19.90 -17.86 -44.96
C PHE A 21 -18.54 -17.35 -45.47
N GLN A 22 -18.00 -17.84 -46.59
CA GLN A 22 -16.67 -17.45 -47.13
C GLN A 22 -16.45 -15.93 -47.22
N LYS A 23 -17.47 -15.15 -47.62
CA LYS A 23 -17.36 -13.69 -47.75
C LYS A 23 -17.35 -12.98 -46.39
N GLU A 24 -18.15 -13.47 -45.44
CA GLU A 24 -18.20 -12.95 -44.08
C GLU A 24 -16.93 -13.30 -43.30
N ILE A 25 -16.43 -14.54 -43.45
CA ILE A 25 -15.15 -14.97 -42.88
C ILE A 25 -14.00 -14.17 -43.49
N ALA A 26 -13.99 -13.95 -44.81
CA ALA A 26 -12.97 -13.13 -45.46
C ALA A 26 -13.01 -11.67 -44.96
N ALA A 27 -14.20 -11.08 -44.83
CA ALA A 27 -14.36 -9.73 -44.28
C ALA A 27 -13.87 -9.65 -42.82
N ALA A 28 -14.24 -10.63 -41.99
CA ALA A 28 -13.78 -10.70 -40.60
C ALA A 28 -12.25 -10.86 -40.52
N LEU A 29 -11.65 -11.71 -41.35
CA LEU A 29 -10.19 -11.87 -41.42
C LEU A 29 -9.49 -10.57 -41.81
N VAL A 30 -10.02 -9.81 -42.77
CA VAL A 30 -9.45 -8.51 -43.16
C VAL A 30 -9.49 -7.53 -41.98
N ILE A 31 -10.60 -7.45 -41.25
CA ILE A 31 -10.72 -6.59 -40.06
C ILE A 31 -9.69 -7.00 -39.00
N VAL A 32 -9.53 -8.31 -38.75
CA VAL A 32 -8.54 -8.82 -37.78
C VAL A 32 -7.12 -8.48 -38.22
N ILE A 33 -6.78 -8.63 -39.50
CA ILE A 33 -5.46 -8.27 -40.02
C ILE A 33 -5.21 -6.77 -39.86
N LEU A 34 -6.18 -5.91 -40.19
CA LEU A 34 -6.07 -4.47 -40.00
C LEU A 34 -5.88 -4.10 -38.53
N ALA A 35 -6.59 -4.75 -37.62
CA ALA A 35 -6.42 -4.57 -36.17
C ALA A 35 -5.02 -4.99 -35.71
N ILE A 36 -4.49 -6.12 -36.20
CA ILE A 36 -3.15 -6.60 -35.89
C ILE A 36 -2.08 -5.64 -36.41
N VAL A 37 -2.20 -5.18 -37.67
CA VAL A 37 -1.26 -4.23 -38.28
C VAL A 37 -1.29 -2.89 -37.55
N GLY A 38 -2.48 -2.37 -37.22
CA GLY A 38 -2.64 -1.16 -36.44
C GLY A 38 -2.03 -1.28 -35.05
N PHE A 39 -2.30 -2.39 -34.35
CA PHE A 39 -1.74 -2.67 -33.03
C PHE A 39 -0.21 -2.84 -33.07
N ALA A 40 0.32 -3.56 -34.06
CA ALA A 40 1.76 -3.75 -34.24
C ALA A 40 2.45 -2.42 -34.57
N GLY A 41 1.86 -1.60 -35.45
CA GLY A 41 2.35 -0.26 -35.76
C GLY A 41 2.34 0.65 -34.54
N TYR A 42 1.27 0.63 -33.75
CA TYR A 42 1.18 1.37 -32.48
C TYR A 42 2.22 0.90 -31.46
N ARG A 43 2.36 -0.41 -31.26
CA ARG A 43 3.38 -1.03 -30.38
C ARG A 43 4.79 -0.69 -30.82
N PHE A 44 5.06 -0.67 -32.12
CA PHE A 44 6.37 -0.32 -32.66
C PHE A 44 6.67 1.18 -32.50
N TYR A 45 5.70 2.05 -32.78
CA TYR A 45 5.83 3.49 -32.60
C TYR A 45 6.08 3.85 -31.14
N THR A 46 5.26 3.33 -30.22
CA THR A 46 5.40 3.54 -28.78
C THR A 46 6.70 2.97 -28.23
N SER A 47 7.11 1.77 -28.67
CA SER A 47 8.38 1.16 -28.28
C SER A 47 9.57 2.03 -28.66
N ARG A 48 9.67 2.45 -29.93
CA ARG A 48 10.73 3.36 -30.38
C ARG A 48 10.72 4.68 -29.61
N ARG A 49 9.54 5.29 -29.47
CA ARG A 49 9.38 6.55 -28.74
C ARG A 49 9.85 6.42 -27.28
N ASN A 50 9.54 5.31 -26.63
CA ASN A 50 9.97 5.03 -25.26
C ASN A 50 11.48 4.82 -25.14
N SER A 51 12.11 4.12 -26.10
CA SER A 51 13.57 3.92 -26.11
C SER A 51 14.31 5.25 -26.29
N THR A 52 13.91 6.09 -27.25
CA THR A 52 14.54 7.39 -27.46
C THR A 52 14.34 8.32 -26.26
N ALA A 53 13.14 8.30 -25.65
CA ALA A 53 12.88 9.08 -24.44
C ALA A 53 13.77 8.63 -23.26
N ALA A 54 13.96 7.31 -23.09
CA ALA A 54 14.80 6.76 -22.05
C ALA A 54 16.29 7.10 -22.26
N GLU A 55 16.78 7.06 -23.51
CA GLU A 55 18.13 7.48 -23.85
C GLU A 55 18.35 8.97 -23.56
N LEU A 56 17.42 9.82 -23.98
CA LEU A 56 17.50 11.26 -23.72
C LEU A 56 17.50 11.55 -22.21
N LEU A 57 16.64 10.87 -21.45
CA LEU A 57 16.64 10.98 -19.99
C LEU A 57 17.93 10.48 -19.35
N GLY A 58 18.49 9.37 -19.85
CA GLY A 58 19.75 8.81 -19.33
C GLY A 58 20.95 9.75 -19.51
N ASN A 59 20.90 10.63 -20.52
CA ASN A 59 21.93 11.64 -20.77
C ASN A 59 21.65 12.98 -20.07
N ALA A 60 20.44 13.19 -19.55
CA ALA A 60 20.02 14.43 -18.91
C ALA A 60 20.73 14.64 -17.57
N LYS A 61 21.31 15.84 -17.37
CA LYS A 61 22.04 16.20 -16.13
C LYS A 61 21.63 17.55 -15.56
N THR A 62 20.89 18.34 -16.34
CA THR A 62 20.49 19.69 -15.96
C THR A 62 18.97 19.82 -15.95
N PRO A 63 18.42 20.82 -15.22
CA PRO A 63 16.99 21.12 -15.28
C PRO A 63 16.46 21.32 -16.71
N HIS A 64 17.27 21.92 -17.59
CA HIS A 64 16.90 22.13 -18.99
C HIS A 64 16.75 20.81 -19.75
N ASP A 65 17.66 19.85 -19.52
CA ASP A 65 17.58 18.54 -20.18
C ASP A 65 16.30 17.78 -19.76
N TYR A 66 15.92 17.85 -18.47
CA TYR A 66 14.67 17.27 -18.01
C TYR A 66 13.45 17.96 -18.61
N GLN A 67 13.47 19.28 -18.77
CA GLN A 67 12.42 20.02 -19.46
C GLN A 67 12.28 19.56 -20.91
N GLU A 68 13.38 19.36 -21.64
CA GLU A 68 13.35 18.86 -23.01
C GLU A 68 12.72 17.46 -23.10
N VAL A 69 13.04 16.56 -22.16
CA VAL A 69 12.40 15.23 -22.09
C VAL A 69 10.90 15.37 -21.83
N ILE A 70 10.50 16.23 -20.90
CA ILE A 70 9.09 16.48 -20.59
C ILE A 70 8.34 17.01 -21.82
N GLU A 71 8.88 18.03 -22.50
CA GLU A 71 8.23 18.67 -23.64
C GLU A 71 8.01 17.68 -24.80
N ARG A 72 9.00 16.83 -25.09
CA ARG A 72 8.95 15.89 -26.22
C ARG A 72 8.28 14.56 -25.89
N TYR A 73 8.39 14.13 -24.64
CA TYR A 73 8.08 12.76 -24.22
C TYR A 73 7.24 12.64 -22.93
N ALA A 74 6.47 13.67 -22.56
CA ALA A 74 5.60 13.67 -21.36
C ALA A 74 4.74 12.40 -21.19
N GLY A 75 4.25 11.81 -22.28
CA GLY A 75 3.41 10.60 -22.25
C GLY A 75 4.16 9.27 -22.19
N THR A 76 5.48 9.30 -21.96
CA THR A 76 6.33 8.10 -21.82
C THR A 76 6.76 7.92 -20.36
N PRO A 77 7.19 6.70 -19.95
CA PRO A 77 7.75 6.49 -18.62
C PRO A 77 8.94 7.40 -18.30
N ALA A 78 9.78 7.70 -19.30
CA ALA A 78 10.89 8.63 -19.13
C ALA A 78 10.42 10.07 -18.90
N GLY A 79 9.36 10.51 -19.60
CA GLY A 79 8.73 11.81 -19.36
C GLY A 79 8.19 11.94 -17.93
N ALA A 80 7.54 10.89 -17.42
CA ALA A 80 7.07 10.86 -16.03
C ALA A 80 8.23 10.96 -15.03
N SER A 81 9.30 10.18 -15.22
CA SER A 81 10.50 10.27 -14.39
C SER A 81 11.18 11.64 -14.48
N ALA A 82 11.18 12.28 -15.66
CA ALA A 82 11.76 13.60 -15.86
C ALA A 82 11.07 14.68 -15.02
N TYR A 83 9.75 14.62 -14.84
CA TYR A 83 9.06 15.54 -13.92
C TYR A 83 9.57 15.42 -12.49
N LEU A 84 9.73 14.18 -11.98
CA LEU A 84 10.21 13.95 -10.62
C LEU A 84 11.65 14.43 -10.45
N LEU A 85 12.53 14.10 -11.41
CA LEU A 85 13.95 14.49 -11.37
C LEU A 85 14.13 16.01 -11.50
N LEU A 86 13.33 16.67 -12.34
CA LEU A 86 13.31 18.14 -12.43
C LEU A 86 12.88 18.76 -11.10
N ALA A 87 11.79 18.26 -10.50
CA ALA A 87 11.32 18.75 -9.22
C ALA A 87 12.32 18.50 -8.08
N GLU A 88 13.00 17.36 -8.09
CA GLU A 88 14.07 17.03 -7.14
C GLU A 88 15.25 18.00 -7.29
N THR A 89 15.70 18.26 -8.52
CA THR A 89 16.77 19.24 -8.78
C THR A 89 16.37 20.63 -8.29
N GLN A 90 15.13 21.06 -8.55
CA GLN A 90 14.60 22.33 -8.07
C GLN A 90 14.53 22.38 -6.53
N ARG A 91 14.16 21.27 -5.88
CA ARG A 91 14.15 21.13 -4.42
C ARG A 91 15.56 21.24 -3.83
N ASP A 92 16.56 20.61 -4.44
CA ASP A 92 17.95 20.67 -4.00
C ASP A 92 18.53 22.09 -4.12
N GLU A 93 18.06 22.85 -5.12
CA GLU A 93 18.30 24.29 -5.26
C GLU A 93 17.45 25.17 -4.31
N LYS A 94 16.69 24.56 -3.39
CA LYS A 94 15.74 25.21 -2.46
C LYS A 94 14.59 25.96 -3.13
N LYS A 95 14.33 25.71 -4.42
CA LYS A 95 13.21 26.29 -5.18
C LYS A 95 11.93 25.48 -4.97
N PHE A 96 11.50 25.34 -3.71
CA PHE A 96 10.37 24.48 -3.32
C PHE A 96 9.05 24.82 -4.04
N ALA A 97 8.75 26.09 -4.25
CA ALA A 97 7.55 26.51 -4.98
C ALA A 97 7.59 26.07 -6.45
N GLN A 98 8.75 26.16 -7.09
CA GLN A 98 8.94 25.71 -8.47
C GLN A 98 8.86 24.18 -8.57
N ALA A 99 9.49 23.47 -7.63
CA ALA A 99 9.38 22.01 -7.50
C ALA A 99 7.92 21.57 -7.37
N ASN A 100 7.13 22.24 -6.53
CA ASN A 100 5.70 21.94 -6.38
C ASN A 100 4.91 22.22 -7.65
N SER A 101 5.21 23.30 -8.39
CA SER A 101 4.58 23.54 -9.69
C SER A 101 4.90 22.43 -10.68
N THR A 102 6.15 21.94 -10.72
CA THR A 102 6.56 20.83 -11.60
C THR A 102 5.83 19.53 -11.24
N LEU A 103 5.75 19.20 -9.94
CA LEU A 103 5.05 18.01 -9.46
C LEU A 103 3.54 18.10 -9.69
N GLN A 104 2.93 19.28 -9.52
CA GLN A 104 1.52 19.49 -9.82
C GLN A 104 1.22 19.26 -11.30
N MET A 105 2.05 19.80 -12.20
CA MET A 105 1.90 19.54 -13.64
C MET A 105 1.97 18.04 -13.97
N PHE A 106 2.84 17.29 -13.29
CA PHE A 106 2.91 15.84 -13.45
C PHE A 106 1.61 15.15 -13.01
N VAL A 107 1.10 15.49 -11.82
CA VAL A 107 -0.15 14.93 -11.27
C VAL A 107 -1.35 15.25 -12.17
N ASP A 108 -1.44 16.48 -12.68
CA ASP A 108 -2.56 16.91 -13.53
C ASP A 108 -2.55 16.22 -14.89
N LYS A 109 -1.37 16.02 -15.49
CA LYS A 109 -1.23 15.37 -16.78
C LYS A 109 -1.27 13.85 -16.70
N ASN A 110 -0.96 13.27 -15.54
CA ASN A 110 -0.82 11.82 -15.35
C ASN A 110 -1.56 11.35 -14.08
N PRO A 111 -2.88 11.61 -13.93
CA PRO A 111 -3.60 11.39 -12.67
C PRO A 111 -3.64 9.92 -12.21
N GLU A 112 -3.50 8.98 -13.15
CA GLU A 112 -3.53 7.54 -12.94
C GLU A 112 -2.13 6.92 -12.82
N HIS A 113 -1.05 7.71 -12.89
CA HIS A 113 0.31 7.17 -12.88
C HIS A 113 0.73 6.72 -11.47
N ASP A 114 1.46 5.60 -11.39
CA ASP A 114 1.96 5.01 -10.14
C ASP A 114 2.82 5.94 -9.27
N PHE A 115 3.38 7.01 -9.84
CA PHE A 115 4.22 7.98 -9.14
C PHE A 115 3.44 9.18 -8.61
N VAL A 116 2.15 9.31 -8.92
CA VAL A 116 1.29 10.37 -8.34
C VAL A 116 1.38 10.43 -6.82
N PRO A 117 1.25 9.31 -6.06
CA PRO A 117 1.43 9.37 -4.61
C PRO A 117 2.82 9.84 -4.18
N THR A 118 3.88 9.43 -4.90
CA THR A 118 5.25 9.88 -4.64
C THR A 118 5.43 11.38 -4.89
N ALA A 119 4.86 11.90 -5.99
CA ALA A 119 4.87 13.33 -6.29
C ALA A 119 4.13 14.14 -5.21
N ARG A 120 2.97 13.67 -4.74
CA ARG A 120 2.23 14.32 -3.66
C ARG A 120 3.01 14.34 -2.34
N LEU A 121 3.71 13.26 -1.99
CA LEU A 121 4.60 13.25 -0.82
C LEU A 121 5.73 14.27 -0.95
N ALA A 122 6.38 14.34 -2.11
CA ALA A 122 7.41 15.33 -2.37
C ALA A 122 6.85 16.77 -2.26
N MET A 123 5.62 17.02 -2.73
CA MET A 123 4.96 18.31 -2.55
C MET A 123 4.75 18.67 -1.08
N ALA A 124 4.31 17.71 -0.27
CA ALA A 124 4.14 17.90 1.17
C ALA A 124 5.47 18.22 1.86
N ALA A 125 6.54 17.48 1.55
CA ALA A 125 7.88 17.73 2.11
C ALA A 125 8.44 19.12 1.71
N ASN A 126 8.17 19.55 0.48
CA ASN A 126 8.51 20.90 0.03
C ASN A 126 7.71 21.97 0.78
N LEU A 127 6.43 21.73 1.08
CA LEU A 127 5.60 22.63 1.88
C LEU A 127 6.11 22.74 3.31
N GLU A 128 6.55 21.64 3.94
CA GLU A 128 7.22 21.67 5.25
C GLU A 128 8.48 22.55 5.20
N SER A 129 9.28 22.40 4.14
CA SER A 129 10.48 23.20 3.92
C SER A 129 10.18 24.70 3.73
N MET A 130 8.95 25.04 3.33
CA MET A 130 8.43 26.41 3.25
C MET A 130 7.73 26.88 4.54
N GLY A 131 7.67 26.05 5.59
CA GLY A 131 6.93 26.34 6.83
C GLY A 131 5.41 26.21 6.71
N LYS A 132 4.89 25.73 5.57
CA LYS A 132 3.46 25.53 5.29
C LYS A 132 2.99 24.17 5.84
N ASN A 133 3.20 23.97 7.14
CA ASN A 133 3.01 22.70 7.83
C ASN A 133 1.55 22.19 7.78
N ASP A 134 0.57 23.09 7.76
CA ASP A 134 -0.84 22.72 7.71
C ASP A 134 -1.25 22.21 6.32
N GLU A 135 -0.75 22.85 5.26
CA GLU A 135 -0.92 22.38 3.88
C GLU A 135 -0.23 21.03 3.68
N ALA A 136 1.00 20.88 4.19
CA ALA A 136 1.73 19.61 4.14
C ALA A 136 0.98 18.47 4.85
N LEU A 137 0.47 18.74 6.06
CA LEU A 137 -0.29 17.77 6.84
C LEU A 137 -1.54 17.29 6.09
N SER A 138 -2.25 18.21 5.43
CA SER A 138 -3.42 17.86 4.60
C SER A 138 -3.04 16.90 3.48
N ILE A 139 -1.96 17.18 2.75
CA ILE A 139 -1.52 16.31 1.65
C ILE A 139 -1.09 14.93 2.18
N TYR A 140 -0.36 14.86 3.31
CA TYR A 140 0.01 13.58 3.91
C TYR A 140 -1.23 12.76 4.32
N GLN A 141 -2.26 13.40 4.86
CA GLN A 141 -3.52 12.73 5.22
C GLN A 141 -4.24 12.18 3.98
N GLU A 142 -4.30 12.96 2.90
CA GLU A 142 -4.86 12.49 1.63
C GLU A 142 -4.10 11.29 1.07
N VAL A 143 -2.76 11.34 1.09
CA VAL A 143 -1.94 10.23 0.59
C VAL A 143 -2.12 8.98 1.44
N ALA A 144 -2.10 9.13 2.77
CA ALA A 144 -2.32 8.03 3.70
C ALA A 144 -3.68 7.36 3.51
N ALA A 145 -4.74 8.15 3.26
CA ALA A 145 -6.08 7.63 3.04
C ALA A 145 -6.24 6.96 1.66
N LYS A 146 -5.83 7.63 0.59
CA LYS A 146 -6.06 7.17 -0.79
C LYS A 146 -5.11 6.03 -1.20
N TYR A 147 -3.88 6.04 -0.70
CA TYR A 147 -2.83 5.11 -1.10
C TYR A 147 -2.37 4.21 0.05
N ALA A 148 -3.28 3.93 0.99
CA ALA A 148 -3.01 3.14 2.18
C ALA A 148 -2.31 1.81 1.86
N ASN A 149 -2.73 1.08 0.84
CA ASN A 149 -2.18 -0.25 0.52
C ASN A 149 -0.89 -0.21 -0.32
N THR A 150 -0.28 0.96 -0.50
CA THR A 150 0.97 1.14 -1.25
C THR A 150 2.10 1.50 -0.29
N TYR A 151 3.35 1.47 -0.78
CA TYR A 151 4.52 1.92 -0.01
C TYR A 151 4.39 3.37 0.51
N ASN A 152 3.67 4.23 -0.21
CA ASN A 152 3.52 5.65 0.11
C ASN A 152 2.54 5.91 1.27
N GLY A 153 1.59 5.01 1.52
CA GLY A 153 0.61 5.14 2.62
C GLY A 153 1.25 5.22 4.02
N PRO A 154 2.04 4.21 4.44
CA PRO A 154 2.72 4.24 5.74
C PRO A 154 3.79 5.34 5.83
N LEU A 155 4.47 5.67 4.74
CA LEU A 155 5.37 6.82 4.70
C LEU A 155 4.62 8.12 5.00
N ALA A 156 3.47 8.34 4.35
CA ALA A 156 2.63 9.50 4.60
C ALA A 156 2.19 9.59 6.06
N LEU A 157 1.78 8.47 6.67
CA LEU A 157 1.40 8.42 8.09
C LEU A 157 2.55 8.84 9.00
N VAL A 158 3.73 8.24 8.83
CA VAL A 158 4.90 8.56 9.65
C VAL A 158 5.29 10.04 9.52
N SER A 159 5.19 10.63 8.32
CA SER A 159 5.46 12.06 8.10
C SER A 159 4.48 13.00 8.82
N GLN A 160 3.26 12.56 9.17
CA GLN A 160 2.32 13.39 9.94
C GLN A 160 2.74 13.56 11.40
N VAL A 161 3.45 12.58 11.96
CA VAL A 161 3.79 12.51 13.39
C VAL A 161 4.56 13.75 13.89
N PRO A 162 5.67 14.18 13.27
CA PRO A 162 6.37 15.39 13.71
C PRO A 162 5.49 16.66 13.61
N LEU A 163 4.67 16.77 12.56
CA LEU A 163 3.75 17.91 12.38
C LEU A 163 2.66 17.95 13.45
N LEU A 164 2.08 16.81 13.80
CA LEU A 164 1.10 16.69 14.89
C LEU A 164 1.72 17.02 16.25
N LYS A 165 2.96 16.58 16.50
CA LYS A 165 3.71 16.93 17.72
C LYS A 165 3.93 18.44 17.82
N ALA A 166 4.37 19.08 16.73
CA ALA A 166 4.58 20.52 16.68
C ALA A 166 3.28 21.32 16.95
N LYS A 167 2.12 20.76 16.60
CA LYS A 167 0.79 21.32 16.90
C LYS A 167 0.23 20.93 18.27
N ASN A 168 1.03 20.31 19.15
CA ASN A 168 0.62 19.79 20.46
C ASN A 168 -0.50 18.72 20.41
N ARG A 169 -0.69 18.06 19.26
CA ARG A 169 -1.67 16.99 19.05
C ARG A 169 -1.05 15.62 19.34
N ILE A 170 -0.58 15.43 20.57
CA ILE A 170 0.21 14.25 20.97
C ILE A 170 -0.59 12.95 20.88
N ASP A 171 -1.88 12.98 21.21
CA ASP A 171 -2.74 11.80 21.10
C ASP A 171 -2.99 11.38 19.65
N ASP A 172 -3.11 12.34 18.74
CA ASP A 172 -3.24 12.05 17.31
C ASP A 172 -1.93 11.47 16.75
N ALA A 173 -0.79 12.06 17.13
CA ALA A 173 0.54 11.53 16.77
C ALA A 173 0.72 10.08 17.25
N ARG A 174 0.27 9.77 18.47
CA ARG A 174 0.27 8.41 19.03
C ARG A 174 -0.59 7.46 18.22
N ARG A 175 -1.83 7.85 17.91
CA ARG A 175 -2.77 7.04 17.12
C ARG A 175 -2.21 6.73 15.73
N VAL A 176 -1.56 7.70 15.08
CA VAL A 176 -0.90 7.49 13.78
C VAL A 176 0.21 6.44 13.89
N CYS A 177 1.09 6.53 14.90
CA CYS A 177 2.10 5.50 15.12
C CYS A 177 1.49 4.11 15.37
N GLU A 178 0.44 4.03 16.19
CA GLU A 178 -0.26 2.77 16.49
C GLU A 178 -0.93 2.17 15.24
N GLU A 179 -1.50 3.00 14.36
CA GLU A 179 -2.03 2.58 13.07
C GLU A 179 -0.92 1.97 12.22
N VAL A 180 0.24 2.63 12.13
CA VAL A 180 1.38 2.11 11.35
C VAL A 180 1.80 0.74 11.86
N LEU A 181 1.90 0.59 13.19
CA LEU A 181 2.32 -0.65 13.86
C LEU A 181 1.28 -1.77 13.82
N THR A 182 0.02 -1.47 13.53
CA THR A 182 -1.06 -2.45 13.45
C THR A 182 -1.31 -2.87 12.01
N LYS A 183 -1.40 -1.90 11.10
CA LYS A 183 -1.80 -2.10 9.70
C LYS A 183 -0.64 -2.53 8.79
N TYR A 184 0.58 -2.08 9.05
CA TYR A 184 1.75 -2.35 8.19
C TYR A 184 2.81 -3.21 8.87
N ARG A 185 2.42 -3.96 9.91
CA ARG A 185 3.25 -4.98 10.52
C ARG A 185 3.32 -6.18 9.60
N VAL A 186 4.54 -6.58 9.22
CA VAL A 186 4.77 -7.88 8.58
C VAL A 186 4.92 -8.91 9.71
N PRO A 187 4.18 -10.03 9.70
CA PRO A 187 4.49 -11.17 10.56
C PRO A 187 5.88 -11.68 10.16
N GLY A 188 6.88 -11.52 11.02
CA GLY A 188 8.15 -12.22 10.81
C GLY A 188 7.97 -13.72 11.03
N GLN A 189 8.85 -14.51 10.44
CA GLN A 189 8.93 -15.95 10.71
C GLN A 189 9.24 -16.12 12.20
N GLN A 190 8.44 -16.94 12.92
CA GLN A 190 8.70 -17.19 14.34
C GLN A 190 10.11 -17.77 14.48
N VAL A 191 10.98 -17.06 15.18
CA VAL A 191 12.31 -17.55 15.56
C VAL A 191 12.16 -18.03 16.99
N GLU A 192 12.06 -19.34 17.14
CA GLU A 192 11.84 -19.99 18.42
C GLU A 192 12.97 -19.61 19.41
N GLY A 193 12.63 -18.83 20.43
CA GLY A 193 13.58 -18.38 21.46
C GLY A 193 13.84 -16.86 21.53
N THR A 194 13.34 -16.07 20.58
CA THR A 194 13.32 -14.60 20.70
C THR A 194 11.96 -14.11 21.18
N ARG A 195 11.93 -13.05 22.02
CA ARG A 195 10.67 -12.42 22.45
C ARG A 195 10.08 -11.51 21.36
N ASP A 196 10.84 -11.25 20.30
CA ASP A 196 10.51 -10.30 19.25
C ASP A 196 10.92 -10.85 17.88
N ASP A 197 10.02 -11.61 17.26
CA ASP A 197 10.20 -12.28 15.96
C ASP A 197 9.77 -11.39 14.79
N ARG A 198 9.88 -10.06 14.93
CA ARG A 198 9.31 -9.11 13.97
C ARG A 198 10.32 -8.77 12.88
N MET A 199 9.96 -9.04 11.63
CA MET A 199 10.55 -8.31 10.50
C MET A 199 9.94 -6.90 10.53
N GLU A 200 10.57 -5.99 11.25
CA GLU A 200 10.14 -4.60 11.31
C GLU A 200 10.29 -3.97 9.93
N THR A 201 9.17 -3.52 9.34
CA THR A 201 9.25 -2.63 8.19
C THR A 201 9.96 -1.34 8.63
N VAL A 202 10.67 -0.67 7.71
CA VAL A 202 11.32 0.62 7.98
C VAL A 202 10.35 1.60 8.65
N TRP A 203 9.07 1.55 8.25
CA TRP A 203 7.98 2.34 8.81
C TRP A 203 7.59 1.94 10.22
N ALA A 204 7.54 0.65 10.54
CA ALA A 204 7.27 0.18 11.89
C ALA A 204 8.39 0.61 12.86
N GLY A 205 9.65 0.49 12.44
CA GLY A 205 10.80 0.93 13.25
C GLY A 205 10.74 2.43 13.56
N GLU A 206 10.48 3.27 12.54
CA GLU A 206 10.35 4.71 12.73
C GLU A 206 9.11 5.08 13.57
N ALA A 207 7.97 4.43 13.35
CA ALA A 207 6.76 4.63 14.17
C ALA A 207 7.01 4.29 15.65
N MET A 208 7.72 3.19 15.96
CA MET A 208 8.10 2.86 17.35
C MET A 208 9.07 3.88 17.94
N ARG A 209 10.03 4.36 17.16
CA ARG A 209 10.96 5.40 17.61
C ARG A 209 10.22 6.70 17.93
N GLN A 210 9.33 7.12 17.05
CA GLN A 210 8.49 8.29 17.28
C GLN A 210 7.57 8.09 18.49
N LEU A 211 6.93 6.93 18.63
CA LEU A 211 6.07 6.60 19.78
C LEU A 211 6.81 6.68 21.11
N ARG A 212 8.07 6.20 21.17
CA ARG A 212 8.95 6.32 22.35
C ARG A 212 9.29 7.76 22.69
N SER A 213 9.36 8.64 21.69
CA SER A 213 9.60 10.08 21.90
C SER A 213 8.37 10.85 22.37
N LEU A 214 7.16 10.26 22.28
CA LEU A 214 5.94 10.89 22.77
C LEU A 214 5.88 10.73 24.30
N LYS A 215 5.65 11.84 25.02
CA LYS A 215 5.40 11.79 26.47
C LYS A 215 4.30 10.76 26.77
N PRO A 216 4.46 9.90 27.80
CA PRO A 216 3.42 8.93 28.17
C PRO A 216 2.07 9.64 28.30
N PRO A 217 0.97 9.04 27.86
CA PRO A 217 -0.35 9.60 28.17
C PRO A 217 -0.40 9.75 29.69
N GLU A 218 -0.82 10.92 30.15
CA GLU A 218 -0.92 11.21 31.57
C GLU A 218 -1.88 10.16 32.16
N GLN A 219 -1.31 9.11 32.79
CA GLN A 219 -2.13 8.15 33.50
C GLN A 219 -2.88 8.97 34.54
N PRO A 220 -4.24 8.90 34.58
CA PRO A 220 -4.97 9.55 35.66
C PRO A 220 -4.33 9.08 36.95
N LYS A 221 -3.79 10.03 37.74
CA LYS A 221 -3.04 9.77 38.97
C LYS A 221 -3.72 8.61 39.69
N ARG A 222 -3.05 7.46 39.73
CA ARG A 222 -3.44 6.42 40.66
C ARG A 222 -3.25 7.06 42.02
N GLY A 223 -4.36 7.41 42.67
CA GLY A 223 -4.33 7.92 44.05
C GLY A 223 -3.50 6.96 44.90
N PRO A 224 -2.87 7.44 45.99
CA PRO A 224 -1.90 6.67 46.76
C PRO A 224 -2.57 5.41 47.30
N ALA A 225 -2.42 4.30 46.58
CA ALA A 225 -2.79 2.98 47.04
C ALA A 225 -1.62 2.49 47.88
N ALA A 226 -1.71 2.83 49.17
CA ALA A 226 -1.08 2.18 50.30
C ALA A 226 0.05 1.20 49.96
N ASP A 227 1.28 1.70 50.06
CA ASP A 227 2.38 0.91 50.58
C ASP A 227 1.91 0.30 51.91
N ASN A 228 1.73 -1.03 51.93
CA ASN A 228 2.03 -1.95 53.03
C ASN A 228 1.28 -3.27 52.86
N ALA A 229 1.91 -4.23 52.19
CA ALA A 229 1.74 -5.64 52.52
C ALA A 229 3.06 -6.38 52.26
N PRO A 230 3.64 -7.08 53.25
CA PRO A 230 5.01 -7.58 53.19
C PRO A 230 5.15 -8.79 52.27
N ALA A 231 6.31 -8.87 51.62
CA ALA A 231 6.74 -9.96 50.74
C ALA A 231 6.83 -11.30 51.49
N LYS A 232 6.36 -12.37 50.83
CA LYS A 232 6.63 -13.76 51.19
C LYS A 232 7.15 -14.50 49.96
N PRO A 233 8.38 -15.05 49.95
CA PRO A 233 8.82 -16.04 48.97
C PRO A 233 8.75 -17.47 49.57
N PRO A 234 9.16 -18.55 48.87
CA PRO A 234 8.53 -19.20 47.71
C PRO A 234 8.36 -20.73 47.95
N ALA A 235 7.78 -21.51 47.02
CA ALA A 235 8.08 -22.96 46.92
C ALA A 235 7.69 -23.58 45.56
N LEU A 236 8.66 -24.31 45.01
CA LEU A 236 8.62 -25.14 43.81
C LEU A 236 7.97 -26.52 44.06
N LEU A 237 7.46 -27.12 42.97
CA LEU A 237 7.35 -28.56 42.67
C LEU A 237 6.48 -29.48 43.56
N ALA A 238 5.46 -30.08 42.93
CA ALA A 238 5.17 -31.53 42.85
C ALA A 238 3.67 -31.87 42.92
N ALA A 239 3.17 -32.57 41.91
CA ALA A 239 1.96 -33.40 41.96
C ALA A 239 2.32 -34.80 42.55
N PRO A 240 1.44 -35.82 42.58
CA PRO A 240 -0.01 -35.92 42.82
C PRO A 240 -0.33 -36.92 43.98
N THR A 241 -1.62 -37.22 44.19
CA THR A 241 -2.22 -38.52 44.62
C THR A 241 -3.14 -38.53 45.85
N ALA A 242 -4.23 -39.30 45.64
CA ALA A 242 -5.05 -40.08 46.58
C ALA A 242 -6.10 -39.38 47.48
N GLY A 243 -7.38 -39.74 47.26
CA GLY A 243 -8.43 -39.71 48.28
C GLY A 243 -8.21 -40.79 49.35
N PRO A 244 -9.21 -41.21 50.18
CA PRO A 244 -10.66 -41.09 50.00
C PRO A 244 -11.45 -40.69 51.30
N LEU A 245 -12.77 -40.86 51.24
CA LEU A 245 -13.75 -41.09 52.33
C LEU A 245 -14.73 -39.94 52.65
N SER A 246 -15.89 -40.02 51.99
CA SER A 246 -17.23 -39.74 52.54
C SER A 246 -17.52 -40.62 53.77
N PRO A 247 -18.51 -40.34 54.66
CA PRO A 247 -19.90 -40.07 54.26
C PRO A 247 -20.81 -39.23 55.20
N ALA A 248 -22.05 -39.09 54.74
CA ALA A 248 -23.31 -38.98 55.49
C ALA A 248 -23.91 -37.58 55.72
N ALA A 249 -24.88 -37.22 54.87
CA ALA A 249 -26.29 -37.11 55.30
C ALA A 249 -27.21 -36.98 54.07
N ALA A 250 -28.07 -37.98 53.88
CA ALA A 250 -29.28 -37.92 53.06
C ALA A 250 -30.48 -37.52 53.97
N PRO A 251 -31.74 -37.46 53.50
CA PRO A 251 -32.28 -37.00 52.21
C PRO A 251 -33.46 -36.01 52.42
N THR A 252 -33.94 -35.36 51.35
CA THR A 252 -35.39 -35.14 51.18
C THR A 252 -35.77 -35.22 49.70
N PRO A 253 -36.81 -35.99 49.34
CA PRO A 253 -37.26 -36.16 47.96
C PRO A 253 -38.47 -35.27 47.65
N LYS A 254 -38.64 -34.92 46.37
CA LYS A 254 -39.88 -34.61 45.61
C LYS A 254 -39.53 -33.58 44.54
N ALA A 255 -40.05 -33.60 43.31
CA ALA A 255 -40.75 -34.60 42.55
C ALA A 255 -40.66 -34.13 41.08
N ARG A 256 -40.48 -35.11 40.21
CA ARG A 256 -40.64 -35.12 38.74
C ARG A 256 -41.87 -34.31 38.26
N LYS A 257 -41.71 -33.49 37.23
CA LYS A 257 -42.20 -33.82 35.86
C LYS A 257 -41.83 -32.77 34.80
N PRO A 258 -41.69 -33.22 33.54
CA PRO A 258 -41.38 -32.39 32.38
C PRO A 258 -42.65 -31.94 31.64
N ARG A 259 -42.53 -30.89 30.85
CA ARG A 259 -43.15 -30.82 29.54
C ARG A 259 -42.28 -30.00 28.59
#